data_AF-A0A1I6MBZ0-F1
#
_entry.id   AF-A0A1I6MBZ0-F1
#
_cell.length_a   1.000
_cell.length_b   1.000
_cell.length_c   1.000
_cell.angle_alpha   90.00
_cell.angle_beta   90.00
_cell.angle_gamma   90.00
#
_symmetry.space_group_name_H-M   'P 1'
#
loop_
_entity.id
_entity.type
_entity.pdbx_description
1 polymer ?
#
loop_
_entity_poly.entity_id
_entity_poly.type
_entity_poly.pdbx_seq_one_letter_code
_entity_poly.pdbx_strand_id
1 'polypeptide(L)'
;MPQDSAQNDTDLGAEFEGVKVPHSPFLNEKMVKRIAKGIYERPERKLATKLTRESDRVLEMGAGLGFVGGFTAFHKKGVELLSFEANPELIPHVERLYQINGLSARASVENKLLIANPDRPDSMRFHIHGSYLGSSVYKVGRPNRPKIDIATIGWDDVKSRFRPDVLIMDIEGAELDFLTHADLSGVRAIIAEFHPDHYGKEGVKACIDAVNAQGLRQTHHRMEVRAFVAEGVEAPR
;
A
#
# COMPACT_ATOMS: atom_id res chain seq x y z
N MET A 1 14.97 37.93 -8.21
CA MET A 1 15.21 36.84 -7.25
C MET A 1 13.92 36.66 -6.45
N PRO A 2 13.01 35.76 -6.80
CA PRO A 2 11.93 35.43 -5.89
C PRO A 2 12.49 34.57 -4.76
N GLN A 3 12.12 34.98 -3.55
CA GLN A 3 12.50 34.38 -2.28
C GLN A 3 11.96 32.95 -2.21
N ASP A 4 12.84 31.98 -1.99
CA ASP A 4 12.47 30.64 -1.54
C ASP A 4 11.69 30.78 -0.23
N SER A 5 10.38 30.57 -0.31
CA SER A 5 9.54 30.44 0.86
C SER A 5 9.89 29.14 1.54
N ALA A 6 10.73 29.21 2.58
CA ALA A 6 10.83 28.19 3.61
C ALA A 6 9.45 28.02 4.25
N GLN A 7 8.66 27.12 3.68
CA GLN A 7 7.34 26.77 4.18
C GLN A 7 7.55 25.94 5.46
N ASN A 8 7.14 26.52 6.59
CA ASN A 8 7.39 26.06 7.94
C ASN A 8 7.46 24.53 8.12
N ASP A 9 8.60 24.06 8.63
CA ASP A 9 8.93 22.69 9.04
C ASP A 9 8.11 22.19 10.26
N THR A 10 7.09 22.94 10.69
CA THR A 10 6.31 22.69 11.92
C THR A 10 5.23 21.62 11.78
N ASP A 11 5.05 21.07 10.56
CA ASP A 11 4.04 20.05 10.23
C ASP A 11 4.69 18.67 9.97
N LEU A 12 5.99 18.52 10.21
CA LEU A 12 6.73 17.27 10.03
C LEU A 12 6.65 16.40 11.29
N GLY A 13 6.20 15.16 11.14
CA GLY A 13 6.12 14.19 12.22
C GLY A 13 7.31 13.23 12.30
N ALA A 14 7.87 12.83 11.16
CA ALA A 14 9.05 11.99 11.07
C ALA A 14 9.75 12.15 9.70
N GLU A 15 11.01 11.70 9.61
CA GLU A 15 11.73 11.63 8.34
C GLU A 15 12.59 10.37 8.30
N PHE A 16 12.71 9.76 7.13
CA PHE A 16 13.65 8.66 6.90
C PHE A 16 14.14 8.64 5.45
N GLU A 17 15.47 8.61 5.27
CA GLU A 17 16.14 8.61 3.95
C GLU A 17 15.64 9.72 3.00
N GLY A 18 15.30 10.90 3.55
CA GLY A 18 14.82 12.07 2.81
C GLY A 18 13.30 12.10 2.58
N VAL A 19 12.58 11.02 2.92
CA VAL A 19 11.12 10.97 2.84
C VAL A 19 10.52 11.53 4.13
N LYS A 20 9.77 12.61 3.98
CA LYS A 20 9.08 13.33 5.05
C LYS A 20 7.70 12.73 5.31
N VAL A 21 7.34 12.55 6.57
CA VAL A 21 6.00 12.09 6.99
C VAL A 21 5.34 13.21 7.78
N PRO A 22 4.15 13.70 7.36
CA PRO A 22 3.48 14.78 8.08
C PRO A 22 3.05 14.32 9.47
N HIS A 23 2.97 15.27 10.40
CA HIS A 23 2.34 15.01 11.70
C HIS A 23 0.88 14.61 11.49
N SER A 24 0.40 13.62 12.25
CA SER A 24 -1.01 13.20 12.21
C SER A 24 -1.44 12.60 13.55
N PRO A 25 -2.75 12.58 13.85
CA PRO A 25 -3.27 11.87 15.02
C PRO A 25 -2.96 10.36 15.01
N PHE A 26 -2.61 9.80 13.85
CA PHE A 26 -2.28 8.40 13.66
C PHE A 26 -0.78 8.10 13.87
N LEU A 27 0.05 9.14 13.98
CA LEU A 27 1.48 9.02 14.12
C LEU A 27 1.91 9.23 15.58
N ASN A 28 1.88 8.16 16.37
CA ASN A 28 2.34 8.20 17.76
C ASN A 28 3.89 8.24 17.86
N GLU A 29 4.42 8.61 19.03
CA GLU A 29 5.87 8.70 19.27
C GLU A 29 6.64 7.41 18.96
N LYS A 30 6.04 6.24 19.20
CA LYS A 30 6.67 4.95 18.91
C LYS A 30 6.81 4.75 17.40
N MET A 31 5.80 5.12 16.63
CA MET A 31 5.84 5.08 15.16
C MET A 31 6.86 6.08 14.63
N VAL A 32 6.87 7.34 15.12
CA VAL A 32 7.91 8.33 14.77
C VAL A 32 9.31 7.74 14.94
N LYS A 33 9.59 7.15 16.11
CA LYS A 33 10.89 6.51 16.41
C LYS A 33 11.18 5.31 15.49
N ARG A 34 10.18 4.53 15.08
CA ARG A 34 10.35 3.40 14.16
C ARG A 34 10.61 3.86 12.73
N ILE A 35 9.94 4.93 12.27
CA ILE A 35 10.17 5.54 10.96
C ILE A 35 11.59 6.10 10.91
N ALA A 36 11.97 6.95 11.87
CA ALA A 36 13.30 7.55 11.92
C ALA A 36 14.45 6.52 11.98
N LYS A 37 14.19 5.32 12.55
CA LYS A 37 15.16 4.20 12.60
C LYS A 37 15.08 3.28 11.37
N GLY A 38 14.20 3.52 10.41
CA GLY A 38 14.00 2.69 9.23
C GLY A 38 13.42 1.30 9.51
N ILE A 39 12.74 1.14 10.64
CA ILE A 39 12.15 -0.12 11.12
C ILE A 39 10.68 -0.25 10.72
N TYR A 40 9.97 0.88 10.63
CA TYR A 40 8.59 0.92 10.16
C TYR A 40 8.50 0.39 8.71
N GLU A 41 7.57 -0.55 8.48
CA GLU A 41 7.32 -1.20 7.17
C GLU A 41 8.60 -1.60 6.41
N ARG A 42 9.60 -2.09 7.15
CA ARG A 42 10.92 -2.35 6.59
C ARG A 42 10.92 -3.46 5.52
N PRO A 43 10.24 -4.61 5.71
CA PRO A 43 10.20 -5.64 4.67
C PRO A 43 9.57 -5.16 3.35
N GLU A 44 8.38 -4.55 3.42
CA GLU A 44 7.58 -4.05 2.31
C GLU A 44 8.35 -2.97 1.56
N ARG A 45 8.82 -1.95 2.28
CA ARG A 45 9.62 -0.84 1.72
C ARG A 45 10.88 -1.32 0.99
N LYS A 46 11.59 -2.29 1.57
CA LYS A 46 12.80 -2.85 0.94
C LYS A 46 12.48 -3.62 -0.32
N LEU A 47 11.42 -4.43 -0.31
CA LEU A 47 11.03 -5.21 -1.49
C LEU A 47 10.49 -4.29 -2.59
N ALA A 48 9.60 -3.35 -2.24
CA ALA A 48 9.04 -2.38 -3.17
C ALA A 48 10.14 -1.56 -3.87
N THR A 49 11.09 -1.00 -3.12
CA THR A 49 12.19 -0.20 -3.70
C THR A 49 13.11 -1.03 -4.61
N LYS A 50 13.36 -2.30 -4.24
CA LYS A 50 14.23 -3.18 -5.04
C LYS A 50 13.56 -3.71 -6.30
N LEU A 51 12.27 -4.05 -6.22
CA LEU A 51 11.53 -4.63 -7.33
C LEU A 51 11.07 -3.58 -8.33
N THR A 52 10.83 -2.36 -7.89
CA THR A 52 10.34 -1.26 -8.73
C THR A 52 11.46 -0.65 -9.58
N ARG A 53 11.16 -0.47 -10.86
CA ARG A 53 11.93 0.16 -11.93
C ARG A 53 11.40 1.58 -12.15
N GLU A 54 12.22 2.43 -12.76
CA GLU A 54 11.87 3.84 -12.99
C GLU A 54 10.65 4.03 -13.90
N SER A 55 10.30 3.08 -14.76
CA SER A 55 9.20 3.23 -15.71
C SER A 55 7.89 2.58 -15.26
N ASP A 56 7.84 2.00 -14.05
CA ASP A 56 6.65 1.25 -13.64
C ASP A 56 5.51 2.15 -13.19
N ARG A 57 4.32 1.59 -13.35
CA ARG A 57 3.10 2.01 -12.69
C ARG A 57 2.89 1.15 -11.45
N VAL A 58 3.03 1.76 -10.28
CA VAL A 58 2.87 1.10 -8.99
C VAL A 58 1.44 1.33 -8.50
N LEU A 59 0.73 0.25 -8.22
CA LEU A 59 -0.55 0.30 -7.53
C LEU A 59 -0.39 -0.21 -6.10
N GLU A 60 -0.79 0.60 -5.13
CA GLU A 60 -0.75 0.27 -3.70
C GLU A 60 -2.17 0.09 -3.17
N MET A 61 -2.41 -1.01 -2.46
CA MET A 61 -3.66 -1.33 -1.81
C MET A 61 -3.43 -1.35 -0.30
N GLY A 62 -4.12 -0.47 0.42
CA GLY A 62 -3.90 -0.24 1.85
C GLY A 62 -2.75 0.73 2.08
N ALA A 63 -2.93 1.99 1.67
CA ALA A 63 -1.87 2.99 1.74
C ALA A 63 -1.43 3.30 3.18
N GLY A 64 -2.33 3.16 4.17
CA GLY A 64 -2.05 3.55 5.55
C GLY A 64 -1.68 5.03 5.64
N LEU A 65 -0.46 5.33 6.10
CA LEU A 65 0.09 6.70 6.10
C LEU A 65 0.68 7.14 4.75
N GLY A 66 0.61 6.30 3.72
CA GLY A 66 1.17 6.54 2.39
C GLY A 66 2.68 6.32 2.30
N PHE A 67 3.27 5.70 3.32
CA PHE A 67 4.72 5.66 3.49
C PHE A 67 5.40 4.68 2.53
N VAL A 68 4.94 3.44 2.36
CA VAL A 68 5.60 2.46 1.46
C VAL A 68 5.58 2.92 0.01
N GLY A 69 4.40 3.23 -0.53
CA GLY A 69 4.21 3.72 -1.89
C GLY A 69 4.92 5.06 -2.11
N GLY A 70 4.72 6.02 -1.20
CA GLY A 70 5.39 7.32 -1.26
C GLY A 70 6.91 7.23 -1.23
N PHE A 71 7.46 6.35 -0.37
CA PHE A 71 8.89 6.08 -0.30
C PHE A 71 9.41 5.47 -1.61
N THR A 72 8.68 4.51 -2.17
CA THR A 72 9.03 3.87 -3.45
C THR A 72 9.07 4.92 -4.56
N ALA A 73 8.03 5.74 -4.69
CA ALA A 73 7.96 6.80 -5.68
C ALA A 73 9.05 7.86 -5.46
N PHE A 74 9.36 8.24 -4.22
CA PHE A 74 10.42 9.21 -3.91
C PHE A 74 11.78 8.76 -4.44
N HIS A 75 12.13 7.48 -4.24
CA HIS A 75 13.40 6.93 -4.70
C HIS A 75 13.39 6.47 -6.17
N LYS A 76 12.22 6.27 -6.78
CA LYS A 76 12.02 5.92 -8.19
C LYS A 76 11.29 7.06 -8.90
N LYS A 77 12.04 8.05 -9.36
CA LYS A 77 11.51 9.33 -9.85
C LYS A 77 10.60 9.22 -11.07
N GLY A 78 10.76 8.17 -11.89
CA GLY A 78 9.90 7.95 -13.06
C GLY A 78 8.59 7.20 -12.76
N VAL A 79 8.41 6.68 -11.54
CA VAL A 79 7.22 5.88 -11.18
C VAL A 79 5.98 6.76 -11.10
N GLU A 80 4.89 6.23 -11.66
CA GLU A 80 3.51 6.68 -11.45
C GLU A 80 2.89 5.81 -10.34
N LEU A 81 2.38 6.43 -9.28
CA LEU A 81 1.80 5.76 -8.10
C LEU A 81 0.29 6.03 -8.01
N LEU A 82 -0.48 4.96 -7.90
CA LEU A 82 -1.90 5.02 -7.56
C LEU A 82 -2.15 4.18 -6.29
N SER A 83 -2.54 4.84 -5.21
CA SER A 83 -2.82 4.18 -3.93
C SER A 83 -4.33 4.12 -3.65
N PHE A 84 -4.75 3.08 -2.94
CA PHE A 84 -6.11 2.95 -2.41
C PHE A 84 -6.05 2.84 -0.89
N GLU A 85 -6.90 3.60 -0.20
CA GLU A 85 -7.02 3.56 1.25
C GLU A 85 -8.50 3.58 1.64
N ALA A 86 -8.93 2.62 2.46
CA ALA A 86 -10.33 2.47 2.84
C ALA A 86 -10.74 3.48 3.92
N ASN A 87 -9.83 3.85 4.83
CA ASN A 87 -10.08 4.81 5.89
C ASN A 87 -10.01 6.25 5.35
N PRO A 88 -11.15 6.97 5.23
CA PRO A 88 -11.17 8.33 4.73
C PRO A 88 -10.36 9.31 5.59
N GLU A 89 -10.17 9.00 6.88
CA GLU A 89 -9.39 9.86 7.78
C GLU A 89 -7.89 9.85 7.47
N LEU A 90 -7.39 8.83 6.77
CA LEU A 90 -5.98 8.74 6.37
C LEU A 90 -5.68 9.50 5.06
N ILE A 91 -6.70 9.71 4.22
CA ILE A 91 -6.56 10.31 2.88
C ILE A 91 -5.85 11.67 2.93
N PRO A 92 -6.24 12.64 3.78
CA PRO A 92 -5.55 13.94 3.81
C PRO A 92 -4.08 13.82 4.22
N HIS A 93 -3.71 12.81 5.02
CA HIS A 93 -2.34 12.58 5.46
C HIS A 93 -1.49 11.94 4.35
N VAL A 94 -2.07 11.03 3.57
CA VAL A 94 -1.43 10.44 2.39
C VAL A 94 -1.19 11.52 1.32
N GLU A 95 -2.21 12.31 1.01
CA GLU A 95 -2.10 13.44 0.06
C GLU A 95 -1.04 14.45 0.52
N ARG A 96 -1.03 14.78 1.82
CA ARG A 96 -0.02 15.67 2.41
C ARG A 96 1.39 15.09 2.31
N LEU A 97 1.56 13.80 2.56
CA LEU A 97 2.84 13.11 2.37
C LEU A 97 3.31 13.25 0.92
N TYR A 98 2.43 13.01 -0.06
CA TYR A 98 2.79 13.17 -1.47
C TYR A 98 3.16 14.62 -1.80
N GLN A 99 2.43 15.60 -1.26
CA GLN A 99 2.70 17.01 -1.47
C GLN A 99 4.07 17.44 -0.93
N ILE A 100 4.38 17.15 0.34
CA ILE A 100 5.63 17.62 0.97
C ILE A 100 6.87 16.94 0.41
N ASN A 101 6.71 15.80 -0.26
CA ASN A 101 7.79 15.08 -0.93
C ASN A 101 7.86 15.35 -2.44
N GLY A 102 7.06 16.29 -2.97
CA GLY A 102 7.09 16.65 -4.39
C GLY A 102 6.58 15.55 -5.33
N LEU A 103 5.66 14.70 -4.85
CA LEU A 103 5.13 13.55 -5.58
C LEU A 103 3.79 13.84 -6.27
N SER A 104 3.11 14.95 -5.98
CA SER A 104 1.74 15.23 -6.43
C SER A 104 1.51 15.16 -7.95
N ALA A 105 2.55 15.31 -8.77
CA ALA A 105 2.42 15.20 -10.23
C ALA A 105 2.32 13.74 -10.73
N ARG A 106 2.65 12.76 -9.89
CA ARG A 106 2.80 11.34 -10.26
C ARG A 106 2.36 10.37 -9.16
N ALA A 107 1.73 10.86 -8.11
CA ALA A 107 1.21 10.07 -7.01
C ALA A 107 -0.17 10.58 -6.61
N SER A 108 -1.14 9.68 -6.50
CA SER A 108 -2.51 9.98 -6.07
C SER A 108 -3.05 8.86 -5.20
N VAL A 109 -3.99 9.18 -4.31
CA VAL A 109 -4.69 8.21 -3.48
C VAL A 109 -6.20 8.33 -3.70
N GLU A 110 -6.91 7.21 -3.75
CA GLU A 110 -8.37 7.15 -3.82
C GLU A 110 -8.96 6.50 -2.56
N ASN A 111 -10.00 7.11 -1.98
CA ASN A 111 -10.75 6.52 -0.88
C ASN A 111 -11.75 5.47 -1.37
N LYS A 112 -11.26 4.28 -1.73
CA LYS A 112 -12.09 3.18 -2.24
C LYS A 112 -11.55 1.84 -1.82
N LEU A 113 -12.44 0.85 -1.78
CA LEU A 113 -12.08 -0.56 -1.70
C LEU A 113 -11.91 -1.11 -3.12
N LEU A 114 -10.70 -1.55 -3.47
CA LEU A 114 -10.42 -2.19 -4.74
C LEU A 114 -10.78 -3.68 -4.66
N ILE A 115 -11.79 -4.10 -5.43
CA ILE A 115 -12.38 -5.45 -5.35
C ILE A 115 -12.28 -6.12 -6.72
N ALA A 116 -11.79 -7.36 -6.74
CA ALA A 116 -11.67 -8.14 -7.97
C ALA A 116 -12.88 -9.05 -8.25
N ASN A 117 -13.71 -9.31 -7.25
CA ASN A 117 -14.91 -10.12 -7.40
C ASN A 117 -15.89 -9.47 -8.41
N PRO A 118 -16.38 -10.18 -9.44
CA PRO A 118 -17.30 -9.63 -10.43
C PRO A 118 -18.66 -9.24 -9.83
N ASP A 119 -19.08 -9.87 -8.73
CA ASP A 119 -20.32 -9.55 -8.01
C ASP A 119 -20.12 -8.43 -6.96
N ARG A 120 -19.13 -7.56 -7.19
CA ARG A 120 -18.79 -6.43 -6.33
C ARG A 120 -20.00 -5.51 -6.09
N PRO A 121 -20.41 -5.23 -4.84
CA PRO A 121 -21.42 -4.23 -4.54
C PRO A 121 -20.85 -2.82 -4.69
N ASP A 122 -21.66 -1.80 -4.98
CA ASP A 122 -21.22 -0.40 -5.13
C ASP A 122 -20.50 0.16 -3.89
N SER A 123 -20.84 -0.34 -2.70
CA SER A 123 -20.21 0.01 -1.43
C SER A 123 -20.15 -1.18 -0.48
N MET A 124 -19.15 -1.21 0.39
CA MET A 124 -19.00 -2.22 1.45
C MET A 124 -18.84 -1.56 2.81
N ARG A 125 -19.36 -2.23 3.85
CA ARG A 125 -19.17 -1.81 5.24
C ARG A 125 -17.74 -2.03 5.66
N PHE A 126 -16.98 -0.94 5.76
CA PHE A 126 -15.63 -0.93 6.28
C PHE A 126 -15.64 -0.62 7.77
N HIS A 127 -14.82 -1.36 8.50
CA HIS A 127 -14.57 -1.12 9.91
C HIS A 127 -13.27 -0.35 10.03
N ILE A 128 -13.32 0.89 10.54
CA ILE A 128 -12.13 1.74 10.75
C ILE A 128 -11.10 1.09 11.72
N HIS A 129 -11.52 0.07 12.48
CA HIS A 129 -10.68 -0.75 13.35
C HIS A 129 -10.63 -2.25 12.93
N GLY A 130 -11.21 -2.60 11.77
CA GLY A 130 -11.53 -4.00 11.44
C GLY A 130 -10.59 -4.69 10.47
N SER A 131 -9.39 -4.16 10.23
CA SER A 131 -8.22 -5.03 10.16
C SER A 131 -7.93 -5.53 11.57
N TYR A 132 -8.53 -6.66 11.94
CA TYR A 132 -8.67 -7.03 13.34
C TYR A 132 -7.33 -7.26 14.05
N LEU A 133 -6.20 -7.45 13.36
CA LEU A 133 -4.89 -7.62 13.98
C LEU A 133 -3.75 -7.24 13.00
N GLY A 134 -3.33 -5.98 12.94
CA GLY A 134 -2.16 -5.65 12.10
C GLY A 134 -1.50 -4.31 12.35
N SER A 135 -1.99 -3.23 11.74
CA SER A 135 -1.19 -2.01 11.71
C SER A 135 -1.10 -1.27 13.07
N SER A 136 0.08 -0.74 13.37
CA SER A 136 0.29 0.18 14.50
C SER A 136 -0.46 1.51 14.34
N VAL A 137 -0.92 1.84 13.12
CA VAL A 137 -1.70 3.03 12.78
C VAL A 137 -3.11 2.91 13.38
N TYR A 138 -3.72 1.72 13.30
CA TYR A 138 -5.11 1.48 13.74
C TYR A 138 -5.25 1.30 15.26
N LYS A 139 -4.15 0.97 15.98
CA LYS A 139 -4.15 0.84 17.45
C LYS A 139 -4.24 2.17 18.21
N VAL A 140 -4.23 3.32 17.52
CA VAL A 140 -4.29 4.67 18.13
C VAL A 140 -5.75 5.17 18.29
N GLY A 141 -6.74 4.41 17.82
CA GLY A 141 -8.15 4.80 17.87
C GLY A 141 -8.89 4.42 19.17
N ARG A 142 -9.95 5.18 19.51
CA ARG A 142 -10.89 4.84 20.58
C ARG A 142 -11.63 3.52 20.25
N PRO A 143 -11.86 2.61 21.21
CA PRO A 143 -12.74 1.46 21.00
C PRO A 143 -14.14 1.95 20.60
N ASN A 144 -14.82 1.24 19.69
CA ASN A 144 -16.19 1.54 19.19
C ASN A 144 -16.33 2.68 18.16
N ARG A 145 -15.52 2.71 17.10
CA ARG A 145 -15.82 3.56 15.93
C ARG A 145 -16.92 2.96 15.03
N PRO A 146 -17.76 3.80 14.41
CA PRO A 146 -18.84 3.34 13.54
C PRO A 146 -18.29 2.62 12.31
N LYS A 147 -19.06 1.65 11.79
CA LYS A 147 -18.85 1.13 10.44
C LYS A 147 -19.20 2.25 9.46
N ILE A 148 -18.38 2.43 8.44
CA ILE A 148 -18.61 3.39 7.37
C ILE A 148 -18.77 2.63 6.06
N ASP A 149 -19.70 3.04 5.22
CA ASP A 149 -19.83 2.48 3.88
C ASP A 149 -18.78 3.15 2.99
N ILE A 150 -17.89 2.34 2.42
CA ILE A 150 -16.84 2.79 1.50
C ILE A 150 -17.21 2.34 0.10
N ALA A 151 -17.15 3.28 -0.84
CA ALA A 151 -17.36 2.98 -2.25
C ALA A 151 -16.31 1.96 -2.72
N THR A 152 -16.74 1.00 -3.52
CA THR A 152 -15.83 0.04 -4.13
C THR A 152 -15.45 0.50 -5.54
N ILE A 153 -14.37 -0.06 -6.07
CA ILE A 153 -13.99 0.05 -7.48
C ILE A 153 -13.52 -1.32 -7.98
N GLY A 154 -13.84 -1.63 -9.24
CA GLY A 154 -13.50 -2.92 -9.83
C GLY A 154 -12.02 -2.99 -10.20
N TRP A 155 -11.39 -4.13 -9.93
CA TRP A 155 -10.02 -4.41 -10.37
C TRP A 155 -9.87 -4.20 -11.88
N ASP A 156 -10.78 -4.74 -12.68
CA ASP A 156 -10.71 -4.65 -14.15
C ASP A 156 -10.77 -3.20 -14.66
N ASP A 157 -11.59 -2.35 -14.02
CA ASP A 157 -11.67 -0.92 -14.33
C ASP A 157 -10.32 -0.23 -14.07
N VAL A 158 -9.71 -0.51 -12.92
CA VAL A 158 -8.42 0.07 -12.54
C VAL A 158 -7.30 -0.48 -13.41
N LYS A 159 -7.30 -1.78 -13.67
CA LYS A 159 -6.32 -2.44 -14.54
C LYS A 159 -6.36 -1.88 -15.95
N SER A 160 -7.55 -1.67 -16.53
CA SER A 160 -7.73 -1.09 -17.86
C SER A 160 -7.17 0.34 -17.94
N ARG A 161 -7.55 1.21 -16.99
CA ARG A 161 -7.16 2.63 -17.03
C ARG A 161 -5.71 2.89 -16.58
N PHE A 162 -5.25 2.18 -15.56
CA PHE A 162 -3.96 2.43 -14.93
C PHE A 162 -2.88 1.51 -15.48
N ARG A 163 -3.18 0.23 -15.74
CA ARG A 163 -2.25 -0.81 -16.23
C ARG A 163 -1.04 -0.98 -15.29
N PRO A 164 -1.24 -1.45 -14.05
CA PRO A 164 -0.16 -1.57 -13.07
C PRO A 164 0.87 -2.62 -13.47
N ASP A 165 2.15 -2.27 -13.34
CA ASP A 165 3.29 -3.19 -13.49
C ASP A 165 3.65 -3.87 -12.16
N VAL A 166 3.43 -3.15 -11.04
CA VAL A 166 3.79 -3.59 -9.69
C VAL A 166 2.62 -3.38 -8.74
N LEU A 167 2.31 -4.40 -7.94
CA LEU A 167 1.35 -4.31 -6.84
C LEU A 167 2.06 -4.29 -5.49
N ILE A 168 1.64 -3.38 -4.61
CA ILE A 168 1.94 -3.38 -3.18
C ILE A 168 0.61 -3.60 -2.46
N MET A 169 0.50 -4.62 -1.62
CA MET A 169 -0.77 -5.03 -1.03
C MET A 169 -0.60 -5.33 0.47
N ASP A 170 -1.28 -4.54 1.28
CA ASP A 170 -1.47 -4.75 2.72
C ASP A 170 -2.92 -4.33 3.04
N ILE A 171 -3.87 -5.24 2.84
CA ILE A 171 -5.32 -4.97 2.94
C ILE A 171 -5.99 -5.77 4.05
N GLU A 172 -5.18 -6.31 4.96
CA GLU A 172 -5.55 -6.77 6.28
C GLU A 172 -6.74 -7.76 6.30
N GLY A 173 -6.70 -8.75 5.40
CA GLY A 173 -7.68 -9.83 5.34
C GLY A 173 -8.43 -9.95 4.01
N ALA A 174 -8.36 -8.93 3.15
CA ALA A 174 -9.02 -8.95 1.84
C ALA A 174 -8.15 -9.57 0.72
N GLU A 175 -6.93 -10.01 1.02
CA GLU A 175 -5.97 -10.55 0.04
C GLU A 175 -6.51 -11.81 -0.64
N LEU A 176 -7.14 -12.70 0.14
CA LEU A 176 -7.64 -13.97 -0.38
C LEU A 176 -8.73 -13.76 -1.42
N ASP A 177 -9.75 -12.97 -1.11
CA ASP A 177 -10.84 -12.68 -2.05
C ASP A 177 -10.30 -11.94 -3.29
N PHE A 178 -9.41 -10.96 -3.11
CA PHE A 178 -8.82 -10.26 -4.23
C PHE A 178 -8.01 -11.18 -5.15
N LEU A 179 -7.03 -11.90 -4.61
CA LEU A 179 -6.08 -12.68 -5.41
C LEU A 179 -6.71 -13.91 -6.08
N THR A 180 -7.80 -14.44 -5.52
CA THR A 180 -8.52 -15.58 -6.13
C THR A 180 -9.40 -15.17 -7.32
N HIS A 181 -9.76 -13.89 -7.43
CA HIS A 181 -10.58 -13.38 -8.54
C HIS A 181 -9.81 -12.50 -9.53
N ALA A 182 -8.72 -11.85 -9.09
CA ALA A 182 -8.00 -10.88 -9.93
C ALA A 182 -7.27 -11.54 -11.11
N ASP A 183 -7.48 -11.01 -12.31
CA ASP A 183 -6.59 -11.25 -13.45
C ASP A 183 -5.34 -10.37 -13.30
N LEU A 184 -4.22 -10.98 -12.97
CA LEU A 184 -2.92 -10.36 -12.74
C LEU A 184 -2.10 -10.21 -14.03
N SER A 185 -2.65 -10.52 -15.21
CA SER A 185 -1.93 -10.34 -16.47
C SER A 185 -1.45 -8.89 -16.65
N GLY A 186 -0.19 -8.72 -17.06
CA GLY A 186 0.47 -7.41 -17.15
C GLY A 186 1.20 -6.97 -15.86
N VAL A 187 0.86 -7.53 -14.70
CA VAL A 187 1.61 -7.30 -13.46
C VAL A 187 2.88 -8.14 -13.48
N ARG A 188 4.05 -7.50 -13.34
CA ARG A 188 5.34 -8.20 -13.31
C ARG A 188 5.83 -8.52 -11.91
N ALA A 189 5.38 -7.79 -10.89
CA ALA A 189 5.80 -8.00 -9.51
C ALA A 189 4.69 -7.68 -8.51
N ILE A 190 4.63 -8.46 -7.44
CA ILE A 190 3.69 -8.27 -6.33
C ILE A 190 4.48 -8.31 -5.02
N ILE A 191 4.26 -7.33 -4.16
CA ILE A 191 4.71 -7.31 -2.78
C ILE A 191 3.44 -7.35 -1.93
N ALA A 192 3.23 -8.43 -1.19
CA ALA A 192 2.02 -8.61 -0.40
C ALA A 192 2.36 -9.00 1.05
N GLU A 193 1.74 -8.34 2.02
CA GLU A 193 1.66 -8.81 3.40
C GLU A 193 0.40 -9.66 3.56
N PHE A 194 0.55 -10.87 4.12
CA PHE A 194 -0.56 -11.79 4.31
C PHE A 194 -1.00 -11.85 5.77
N HIS A 195 -2.30 -12.06 5.99
CA HIS A 195 -2.91 -11.98 7.32
C HIS A 195 -3.52 -13.33 7.72
N PRO A 196 -2.71 -14.33 8.15
CA PRO A 196 -3.21 -15.66 8.51
C PRO A 196 -4.21 -15.66 9.67
N ASP A 197 -4.23 -14.62 10.51
CA ASP A 197 -5.24 -14.47 11.56
C ASP A 197 -6.67 -14.26 11.01
N HIS A 198 -6.78 -13.82 9.74
CA HIS A 198 -8.07 -13.57 9.07
C HIS A 198 -8.59 -14.78 8.29
N TYR A 199 -7.72 -15.50 7.58
CA TYR A 199 -8.12 -16.59 6.67
C TYR A 199 -7.28 -17.87 6.80
N GLY A 200 -6.46 -17.96 7.85
CA GLY A 200 -5.67 -19.14 8.17
C GLY A 200 -4.51 -19.40 7.21
N LYS A 201 -3.69 -20.39 7.56
CA LYS A 201 -2.56 -20.84 6.72
C LYS A 201 -3.02 -21.38 5.36
N GLU A 202 -4.20 -22.01 5.32
CA GLU A 202 -4.81 -22.49 4.07
C GLU A 202 -5.20 -21.33 3.16
N GLY A 203 -5.74 -20.22 3.70
CA GLY A 203 -6.00 -19.03 2.90
C GLY A 203 -4.71 -18.38 2.39
N VAL A 204 -3.65 -18.32 3.19
CA VAL A 204 -2.32 -17.87 2.71
C VAL A 204 -1.84 -18.76 1.56
N LYS A 205 -2.00 -20.08 1.68
CA LYS A 205 -1.65 -21.02 0.63
C LYS A 205 -2.46 -20.77 -0.64
N ALA A 206 -3.78 -20.56 -0.52
CA ALA A 206 -4.65 -20.26 -1.65
C ALA A 206 -4.26 -18.96 -2.36
N CYS A 207 -3.88 -17.90 -1.62
CA CYS A 207 -3.32 -16.68 -2.22
C CYS A 207 -2.06 -16.97 -3.04
N ILE A 208 -1.12 -17.73 -2.47
CA ILE A 208 0.14 -18.10 -3.14
C ILE A 208 -0.14 -18.93 -4.39
N ASP A 209 -1.03 -19.92 -4.30
CA ASP A 209 -1.40 -20.78 -5.41
C ASP A 209 -2.06 -19.97 -6.54
N ALA A 210 -2.95 -19.03 -6.21
CA ALA A 210 -3.63 -18.17 -7.19
C ALA A 210 -2.63 -17.26 -7.94
N VAL A 211 -1.64 -16.70 -7.25
CA VAL A 211 -0.58 -15.88 -7.86
C VAL A 211 0.34 -16.75 -8.74
N ASN A 212 0.75 -17.93 -8.25
CA ASN A 212 1.59 -18.86 -9.00
C ASN A 212 0.90 -19.38 -10.27
N ALA A 213 -0.41 -19.66 -10.21
CA ALA A 213 -1.20 -20.12 -11.35
C ALA A 213 -1.22 -19.10 -12.51
N GLN A 214 -0.94 -17.83 -12.22
CA GLN A 214 -0.87 -16.74 -13.19
C GLN A 214 0.58 -16.44 -13.64
N GLY A 215 1.54 -17.31 -13.32
CA GLY A 215 2.93 -17.21 -13.80
C GLY A 215 3.84 -16.31 -12.98
N LEU A 216 3.41 -15.87 -11.79
CA LEU A 216 4.26 -15.13 -10.85
C LEU A 216 4.78 -16.06 -9.76
N ARG A 217 6.10 -16.31 -9.74
CA ARG A 217 6.74 -17.16 -8.74
C ARG A 217 7.14 -16.37 -7.50
N GLN A 218 7.01 -16.97 -6.32
CA GLN A 218 7.54 -16.39 -5.09
C GLN A 218 9.09 -16.35 -5.13
N THR A 219 9.67 -15.21 -4.75
CA THR A 219 11.13 -15.00 -4.72
C THR A 219 11.67 -14.66 -3.34
N HIS A 220 10.86 -14.02 -2.51
CA HIS A 220 11.24 -13.58 -1.17
C HIS A 220 10.12 -13.83 -0.19
N HIS A 221 10.50 -14.06 1.06
CA HIS A 221 9.59 -14.18 2.19
C HIS A 221 10.30 -13.69 3.44
N ARG A 222 9.68 -12.75 4.15
CA ARG A 222 10.20 -12.24 5.42
C ARG A 222 9.04 -11.81 6.32
N MET A 223 8.86 -12.53 7.43
CA MET A 223 7.64 -12.43 8.24
C MET A 223 6.43 -12.68 7.33
N GLU A 224 5.35 -11.95 7.45
CA GLU A 224 4.18 -12.17 6.60
C GLU A 224 4.27 -11.53 5.20
N VAL A 225 5.38 -10.85 4.90
CA VAL A 225 5.58 -10.21 3.60
C VAL A 225 6.24 -11.16 2.61
N ARG A 226 5.67 -11.24 1.43
CA ARG A 226 6.15 -12.05 0.30
C ARG A 226 6.29 -11.19 -0.94
N ALA A 227 7.25 -11.56 -1.77
CA ALA A 227 7.38 -11.00 -3.11
C ALA A 227 7.26 -12.07 -4.18
N PHE A 228 6.51 -11.76 -5.22
CA PHE A 228 6.31 -12.58 -6.41
C PHE A 228 6.76 -11.81 -7.64
N VAL A 229 7.34 -12.52 -8.62
CA VAL A 229 7.75 -11.91 -9.89
C VAL A 229 7.35 -12.81 -11.04
N ALA A 230 6.95 -12.21 -12.16
CA ALA A 230 6.71 -12.92 -13.40
C ALA A 230 7.97 -13.66 -13.89
N GLU A 231 7.79 -14.70 -14.69
CA GLU A 231 8.91 -15.39 -15.34
C GLU A 231 9.82 -14.41 -16.12
N GLY A 232 11.13 -14.67 -16.10
CA GLY A 232 12.13 -13.80 -16.74
C GLY A 232 12.46 -12.49 -16.00
N VAL A 233 11.75 -12.15 -14.91
CA VAL A 233 12.11 -11.03 -14.04
C VAL A 233 13.17 -11.46 -13.03
N GLU A 234 14.30 -10.75 -12.97
CA GLU A 234 15.33 -10.96 -11.95
C GLU A 234 14.75 -10.73 -10.55
N ALA A 235 14.96 -11.72 -9.68
CA ALA A 235 14.64 -11.57 -8.27
C ALA A 235 15.66 -10.61 -7.63
N PRO A 236 15.25 -9.76 -6.68
CA PRO A 236 16.20 -8.95 -5.94
C PRO A 236 17.18 -9.84 -5.18
N ARG A 237 18.44 -9.41 -5.06
CA ARG A 237 19.44 -10.07 -4.20
C ARG A 237 19.29 -9.65 -2.75
#